data_AF-A0A3C0T3H9-F1
#
_entry.id   AF-A0A3C0T3H9-F1
#
_cell.length_a   1.000
_cell.length_b   1.000
_cell.length_c   1.000
_cell.angle_alpha   90.00
_cell.angle_beta   90.00
_cell.angle_gamma   90.00
#
_symmetry.space_group_name_H-M   'P 1'
#
loop_
_entity.id
_entity.type
_entity.pdbx_description
1 polymer ?
#
loop_
_entity_poly.entity_id
_entity_poly.type
_entity_poly.pdbx_seq_one_letter_code
_entity_poly.pdbx_strand_id
1 'polypeptide(L)'
;MGLGLHGGGSASARFFAESGAIVTVTDLHSREVLQPSIQALSDLSIRYVLEKHEISDFENADIIIKNPAVKPDSPYLKAASDAGAEIETDISTFLRMNRRPVIAVTGSKGKSTTVSALYHVLKKINPDSDLGGNITVSPLTFFSDEKNGSGAPVILELSSWQLADIAGRNLLNPAAAAITNIMHDHQDRYQS
;
A
#
# COMPACT_ATOMS: atom_id res chain seq x y z
N MET A 1 1.70 9.51 -4.90
CA MET A 1 0.48 10.29 -5.21
C MET A 1 -0.60 9.95 -4.20
N GLY A 2 -1.09 10.94 -3.45
CA GLY A 2 -2.08 10.78 -2.39
C GLY A 2 -1.45 10.34 -1.07
N LEU A 3 -0.95 11.29 -0.28
CA LEU A 3 -0.46 11.05 1.08
C LEU A 3 -1.59 10.52 1.96
N GLY A 4 -2.76 11.16 1.86
CA GLY A 4 -3.94 10.84 2.65
C GLY A 4 -3.74 10.95 4.17
N LEU A 5 -4.75 10.47 4.91
CA LEU A 5 -4.81 10.56 6.37
C LEU A 5 -4.74 9.20 7.08
N HIS A 6 -4.83 8.10 6.33
CA HIS A 6 -4.97 6.74 6.86
C HIS A 6 -3.65 5.95 6.85
N GLY A 7 -2.50 6.63 6.88
CA GLY A 7 -1.18 6.03 7.09
C GLY A 7 -0.53 5.36 5.87
N GLY A 8 -1.29 4.87 4.88
CA GLY A 8 -0.71 4.17 3.72
C GLY A 8 0.28 5.00 2.90
N GLY A 9 -0.09 6.24 2.57
CA GLY A 9 0.77 7.15 1.82
C GLY A 9 1.99 7.62 2.62
N SER A 10 1.84 7.87 3.92
CA SER A 10 2.97 8.27 4.77
C SER A 10 3.95 7.13 5.00
N ALA A 11 3.46 5.90 5.20
CA ALA A 11 4.31 4.72 5.28
C ALA A 11 5.13 4.50 4.00
N SER A 12 4.50 4.69 2.83
CA SER A 12 5.20 4.61 1.54
C SER A 12 6.28 5.69 1.43
N ALA A 13 5.93 6.94 1.72
CA ALA A 13 6.87 8.06 1.64
C ALA A 13 8.08 7.86 2.57
N ARG A 14 7.83 7.41 3.81
CA ARG A 14 8.88 7.03 4.77
C ARG A 14 9.78 5.92 4.23
N PHE A 15 9.17 4.81 3.82
CA PHE A 15 9.91 3.63 3.34
C PHE A 15 10.90 3.99 2.21
N PHE A 16 10.44 4.74 1.21
CA PHE A 16 11.29 5.14 0.09
C PHE A 16 12.37 6.17 0.51
N ALA A 17 12.03 7.13 1.37
CA ALA A 17 13.00 8.12 1.86
C ALA A 17 14.10 7.47 2.71
N GLU A 18 13.74 6.55 3.60
CA GLU A 18 14.69 5.77 4.42
C GLU A 18 15.53 4.82 3.56
N SER A 19 15.00 4.37 2.43
CA SER A 19 15.73 3.59 1.42
C SER A 19 16.64 4.45 0.52
N GLY A 20 16.72 5.77 0.76
CA GLY A 20 17.61 6.68 0.03
C GLY A 20 17.05 7.26 -1.26
N ALA A 21 15.76 7.08 -1.54
CA ALA A 21 15.11 7.67 -2.72
C ALA A 21 14.88 9.19 -2.55
N ILE A 22 14.84 9.91 -3.67
CA ILE A 22 14.40 11.31 -3.70
C ILE A 22 12.88 11.33 -3.75
N VAL A 23 12.24 11.65 -2.62
CA VAL A 23 10.78 11.52 -2.50
C VAL A 23 10.08 12.87 -2.72
N THR A 24 9.15 12.89 -3.67
CA THR A 24 8.11 13.91 -3.79
C THR A 24 6.77 13.34 -3.38
N VAL A 25 6.13 13.97 -2.41
CA VAL A 25 4.74 13.70 -2.02
C VAL A 25 3.83 14.73 -2.66
N THR A 26 2.86 14.26 -3.43
CA THR A 26 1.81 15.12 -4.00
C THR A 26 0.41 14.67 -3.58
N ASP A 27 -0.44 15.63 -3.23
CA ASP A 27 -1.82 15.43 -2.74
C ASP A 27 -2.69 16.65 -3.07
N LEU A 28 -4.00 16.44 -3.25
CA LEU A 28 -4.96 17.51 -3.52
C LEU A 28 -5.45 18.21 -2.24
N HIS A 29 -5.21 17.62 -1.07
CA HIS A 29 -5.53 18.28 0.20
C HIS A 29 -4.49 19.32 0.57
N SER A 30 -4.93 20.29 1.38
CA SER A 30 -4.05 21.32 1.92
C SER A 30 -3.11 20.77 3.00
N ARG A 31 -2.11 21.58 3.34
CA ARG A 31 -1.14 21.27 4.39
C ARG A 31 -1.80 21.10 5.76
N GLU A 32 -2.84 21.88 6.04
CA GLU A 32 -3.56 21.87 7.31
C GLU A 32 -4.29 20.54 7.48
N VAL A 33 -4.96 20.06 6.43
CA VAL A 33 -5.64 18.76 6.45
C VAL A 33 -4.64 17.62 6.64
N LEU A 34 -3.51 17.68 5.94
CA LEU A 34 -2.48 16.63 5.96
C LEU A 34 -1.48 16.76 7.11
N GLN A 35 -1.67 17.72 8.02
CA GLN A 35 -0.73 18.02 9.11
C GLN A 35 -0.27 16.76 9.87
N PRO A 36 -1.15 15.82 10.27
CA PRO A 36 -0.71 14.62 11.00
C PRO A 36 0.27 13.77 10.18
N SER A 37 -0.03 13.53 8.90
CA SER A 37 0.80 12.73 7.98
C SER A 37 2.14 13.41 7.69
N ILE A 38 2.14 14.74 7.52
CA ILE A 38 3.35 15.52 7.28
C ILE A 38 4.24 15.56 8.53
N GLN A 39 3.65 15.74 9.72
CA GLN A 39 4.39 15.76 10.98
C GLN A 39 5.05 14.41 11.25
N ALA A 40 4.37 13.31 10.91
CA ALA A 40 4.91 11.96 10.98
C ALA A 40 6.06 11.69 10.00
N LEU A 41 6.45 12.66 9.16
CA LEU A 41 7.55 12.58 8.19
C LEU A 41 8.53 13.76 8.34
N SER A 42 8.44 14.52 9.44
CA SER A 42 9.20 15.75 9.66
C SER A 42 10.71 15.53 9.81
N ASP A 43 11.12 14.31 10.13
CA ASP A 43 12.49 13.82 10.22
C ASP A 43 13.12 13.49 8.85
N LEU A 44 12.35 13.55 7.76
CA LEU A 44 12.78 13.14 6.43
C LEU A 44 12.80 14.31 5.45
N SER A 45 13.78 14.31 4.56
CA SER A 45 13.88 15.30 3.48
C SER A 45 12.94 14.94 2.33
N ILE A 46 11.68 15.36 2.45
CA ILE A 46 10.62 15.10 1.45
C ILE A 46 10.13 16.41 0.85
N ARG A 47 10.04 16.47 -0.49
CA ARG A 47 9.38 17.58 -1.20
C ARG A 47 7.87 17.37 -1.17
N TYR A 48 7.11 18.41 -0.84
CA TYR A 48 5.65 18.36 -0.82
C TYR A 48 5.05 19.29 -1.87
N VAL A 49 4.16 18.75 -2.70
CA VAL A 49 3.36 19.48 -3.69
C VAL A 49 1.88 19.26 -3.36
N LEU A 50 1.31 20.21 -2.62
CA LEU A 50 -0.03 20.09 -2.03
C LEU A 50 -1.03 20.97 -2.78
N GLU A 51 -2.32 20.66 -2.63
CA GLU A 51 -3.45 21.34 -3.29
C GLU A 51 -3.45 21.23 -4.83
N LYS A 52 -2.49 20.49 -5.40
CA LYS A 52 -2.33 20.28 -6.82
C LYS A 52 -1.45 19.06 -7.11
N HIS A 53 -1.45 18.67 -8.37
CA HIS A 53 -0.51 17.73 -8.95
C HIS A 53 0.23 18.45 -10.08
N GLU A 54 1.56 18.51 -10.02
CA GLU A 54 2.38 19.06 -11.11
C GLU A 54 2.70 17.94 -12.09
N ILE A 55 2.31 18.07 -13.36
CA ILE A 55 2.48 17.00 -14.36
C ILE A 55 3.96 16.58 -14.50
N SER A 56 4.88 17.53 -14.37
CA SER A 56 6.33 17.31 -14.40
C SER A 56 6.82 16.38 -13.29
N ASP A 57 6.14 16.32 -12.13
CA ASP A 57 6.52 15.38 -11.07
C ASP A 57 6.26 13.93 -11.48
N PHE A 58 5.31 13.70 -12.38
CA PHE A 58 4.95 12.38 -12.89
C PHE A 58 5.82 11.99 -14.08
N GLU A 59 6.11 12.94 -14.97
CA GLU A 59 6.96 12.73 -16.14
C GLU A 59 8.43 12.47 -15.77
N ASN A 60 8.90 12.99 -14.64
CA ASN A 60 10.29 12.84 -14.20
C ASN A 60 10.51 11.74 -13.15
N ALA A 61 9.46 11.02 -12.74
CA ALA A 61 9.57 9.98 -11.72
C ALA A 61 9.98 8.63 -12.32
N ASP A 62 10.89 7.92 -11.65
CA ASP A 62 11.18 6.52 -11.99
C ASP A 62 10.04 5.58 -11.59
N ILE A 63 9.37 5.90 -10.48
CA ILE A 63 8.29 5.11 -9.89
C ILE A 63 7.23 6.02 -9.24
N ILE A 64 5.96 5.70 -9.47
CA ILE A 64 4.81 6.33 -8.80
C ILE A 64 4.17 5.34 -7.85
N ILE A 65 4.22 5.66 -6.55
CA ILE A 65 3.39 4.95 -5.55
C ILE A 65 2.04 5.64 -5.46
N LYS A 66 1.00 5.01 -5.99
CA LYS A 66 -0.37 5.51 -5.96
C LYS A 66 -1.13 4.98 -4.75
N ASN A 67 -1.95 5.84 -4.15
CA ASN A 67 -2.99 5.40 -3.21
C ASN A 67 -4.05 4.56 -3.97
N PRO A 68 -4.60 3.47 -3.39
CA PRO A 68 -5.65 2.66 -4.02
C PRO A 68 -6.88 3.44 -4.50
N ALA A 69 -7.19 4.58 -3.88
CA ALA A 69 -8.32 5.43 -4.28
C ALA A 69 -8.07 6.21 -5.59
N VAL A 70 -6.83 6.27 -6.09
CA VAL A 70 -6.50 6.93 -7.35
C VAL A 70 -7.03 6.07 -8.50
N LYS A 71 -7.88 6.69 -9.34
CA LYS A 71 -8.46 6.02 -10.50
C LYS A 71 -7.39 5.66 -11.54
N PRO A 72 -7.49 4.48 -12.20
CA PRO A 72 -6.54 4.06 -13.23
C PRO A 72 -6.46 4.99 -14.44
N ASP A 73 -7.54 5.72 -14.76
CA ASP A 73 -7.63 6.66 -15.88
C ASP A 73 -7.11 8.07 -15.55
N SER A 74 -6.46 8.25 -14.39
CA SER A 74 -5.84 9.51 -14.00
C SER A 74 -4.87 10.02 -15.08
N PRO A 75 -5.00 11.26 -15.57
CA PRO A 75 -4.09 11.80 -16.58
C PRO A 75 -2.64 11.86 -16.08
N TYR A 76 -2.43 12.00 -14.77
CA TYR A 76 -1.10 11.99 -14.16
C TYR A 76 -0.44 10.61 -14.20
N LEU A 77 -1.23 9.54 -13.96
CA LEU A 77 -0.74 8.17 -14.10
C LEU A 77 -0.43 7.86 -15.56
N LYS A 78 -1.26 8.36 -16.48
CA LYS A 78 -0.98 8.23 -17.91
C LYS A 78 0.35 8.91 -18.29
N ALA A 79 0.57 10.16 -17.86
CA ALA A 79 1.80 10.88 -18.14
C ALA A 79 3.05 10.16 -17.58
N ALA A 80 2.95 9.65 -16.34
CA ALA A 80 4.01 8.84 -15.75
C ALA A 80 4.32 7.59 -16.60
N SER A 81 3.28 6.84 -17.00
CA SER A 81 3.43 5.65 -17.82
C SER A 81 4.01 5.97 -19.21
N ASP A 82 3.57 7.05 -19.84
CA ASP A 82 4.06 7.49 -21.16
C ASP A 82 5.55 7.88 -21.08
N ALA A 83 5.99 8.42 -19.93
CA ALA A 83 7.39 8.75 -19.65
C ALA A 83 8.25 7.54 -19.21
N GLY A 84 7.64 6.36 -19.04
CA GLY A 84 8.33 5.12 -18.69
C GLY A 84 8.40 4.80 -17.19
N ALA A 85 7.70 5.55 -16.33
CA ALA A 85 7.65 5.30 -14.90
C ALA A 85 6.90 4.01 -14.56
N GLU A 86 7.37 3.26 -13.55
CA GLU A 86 6.59 2.16 -12.97
C GLU A 86 5.45 2.72 -12.10
N ILE A 87 4.24 2.16 -12.23
CA ILE A 87 3.11 2.53 -11.38
C ILE A 87 2.84 1.42 -10.38
N GLU A 88 3.01 1.73 -9.10
CA GLU A 88 2.94 0.79 -8.00
C GLU A 88 2.06 1.27 -6.85
N THR A 89 1.82 0.38 -5.90
CA THR A 89 1.15 0.61 -4.63
C THR A 89 2.07 0.14 -3.50
N ASP A 90 1.72 0.43 -2.26
CA ASP A 90 2.43 -0.13 -1.11
C ASP A 90 2.35 -1.67 -1.07
N ILE A 91 1.18 -2.24 -1.40
CA ILE A 91 0.97 -3.69 -1.50
C ILE A 91 1.86 -4.31 -2.57
N SER A 92 1.84 -3.79 -3.80
CA SER A 92 2.61 -4.37 -4.90
C SER A 92 4.12 -4.24 -4.68
N THR A 93 4.56 -3.11 -4.12
CA THR A 93 5.95 -2.89 -3.70
C THR A 93 6.36 -3.90 -2.64
N PHE A 94 5.57 -4.04 -1.58
CA PHE A 94 5.84 -5.01 -0.52
C PHE A 94 5.91 -6.45 -1.04
N LEU A 95 4.92 -6.87 -1.85
CA LEU A 95 4.87 -8.24 -2.39
C LEU A 95 6.06 -8.56 -3.29
N ARG A 96 6.59 -7.57 -4.03
CA ARG A 96 7.78 -7.76 -4.88
C ARG A 96 9.05 -8.02 -4.05
N MET A 97 9.16 -7.45 -2.86
CA MET A 97 10.35 -7.55 -2.00
C MET A 97 10.25 -8.67 -0.95
N ASN A 98 9.03 -9.00 -0.52
CA ASN A 98 8.78 -9.94 0.56
C ASN A 98 9.00 -11.39 0.14
N ARG A 99 9.81 -12.12 0.93
CA ARG A 99 10.08 -13.57 0.77
C ARG A 99 9.40 -14.42 1.83
N ARG A 100 8.76 -13.79 2.82
CA ARG A 100 8.07 -14.48 3.91
C ARG A 100 6.72 -15.05 3.43
N PRO A 101 6.23 -16.16 4.00
CA PRO A 101 4.95 -16.73 3.59
C PRO A 101 3.81 -15.74 3.86
N VAL A 102 3.00 -15.47 2.84
CA VAL A 102 1.84 -14.56 2.94
C VAL A 102 0.58 -15.36 3.24
N ILE A 103 -0.20 -14.92 4.22
CA ILE A 103 -1.57 -15.37 4.46
C ILE A 103 -2.50 -14.24 4.06
N ALA A 104 -3.27 -14.42 3.00
CA ALA A 104 -4.11 -13.37 2.42
C ALA A 104 -5.59 -13.57 2.78
N VAL A 105 -6.26 -12.52 3.28
CA VAL A 105 -7.69 -12.56 3.59
C VAL A 105 -8.40 -11.42 2.88
N THR A 106 -9.46 -11.76 2.15
CA THR A 106 -10.36 -10.79 1.51
C THR A 106 -11.83 -11.17 1.74
N GLY A 107 -12.77 -10.42 1.16
CA GLY A 107 -14.21 -10.61 1.28
C GLY A 107 -14.96 -9.32 1.61
N SER A 108 -16.29 -9.33 1.56
CA SER A 108 -17.10 -8.13 1.79
C SER A 108 -17.03 -7.70 3.26
N LYS A 109 -17.33 -8.61 4.20
CA LYS A 109 -17.34 -8.35 5.65
C LYS A 109 -16.52 -9.37 6.43
N GLY A 110 -16.10 -9.03 7.66
CA GLY A 110 -15.39 -9.95 8.57
C GLY A 110 -13.87 -10.08 8.35
N LYS A 111 -13.31 -9.43 7.31
CA LYS A 111 -11.86 -9.46 7.00
C LYS A 111 -11.00 -9.11 8.20
N SER A 112 -11.23 -7.94 8.81
CA SER A 112 -10.42 -7.40 9.91
C SER A 112 -10.44 -8.29 11.14
N THR A 113 -11.61 -8.86 11.48
CA THR A 113 -11.73 -9.83 12.58
C THR A 113 -10.94 -11.11 12.27
N THR A 114 -11.06 -11.65 11.04
CA THR A 114 -10.34 -12.85 10.62
C THR A 114 -8.82 -12.67 10.66
N VAL A 115 -8.29 -11.59 10.08
CA VAL A 115 -6.84 -11.34 10.09
C VAL A 115 -6.31 -11.08 11.49
N SER A 116 -7.08 -10.38 12.34
CA SER A 116 -6.69 -10.12 13.73
C SER A 116 -6.64 -11.40 14.56
N ALA A 117 -7.60 -12.31 14.36
CA ALA A 117 -7.61 -13.62 15.02
C ALA A 117 -6.43 -14.49 14.57
N LEU A 118 -6.17 -14.55 13.26
CA LEU A 118 -5.00 -15.25 12.70
C LEU A 118 -3.70 -14.70 13.29
N TYR A 119 -3.54 -13.37 13.28
CA TYR A 119 -2.37 -12.70 13.83
C TYR A 119 -2.18 -12.99 15.33
N HIS A 120 -3.26 -12.93 16.12
CA HIS A 120 -3.20 -13.18 17.57
C HIS A 120 -2.65 -14.58 17.90
N VAL A 121 -3.02 -15.59 17.12
CA VAL A 121 -2.52 -16.96 17.29
C VAL A 121 -1.10 -17.09 16.76
N LEU A 122 -0.87 -16.65 15.51
CA LEU A 122 0.42 -16.82 14.83
C LEU A 122 1.56 -16.06 15.49
N LYS A 123 1.31 -14.87 16.05
CA LYS A 123 2.31 -14.07 16.77
C LYS A 123 2.86 -14.79 18.00
N LYS A 124 2.07 -15.67 18.64
CA LYS A 124 2.51 -16.49 19.78
C LYS A 124 3.43 -17.65 19.36
N ILE A 125 3.26 -18.14 18.13
CA ILE A 125 4.04 -19.25 17.57
C ILE A 125 5.31 -18.70 16.91
N ASN A 126 5.17 -17.61 16.16
CA ASN A 126 6.22 -16.92 15.42
C ASN A 126 6.21 -15.43 15.82
N PRO A 127 7.07 -14.99 16.76
CA PRO A 127 7.14 -13.62 17.25
C PRO A 127 7.38 -12.57 16.16
N ASP A 128 7.96 -12.94 15.02
CA ASP A 128 8.19 -12.04 13.90
C ASP A 128 7.00 -11.92 12.95
N SER A 129 5.88 -12.62 13.19
CA SER A 129 4.68 -12.47 12.38
C SER A 129 4.24 -11.01 12.35
N ASP A 130 3.77 -10.53 11.20
CA ASP A 130 3.29 -9.16 11.04
C ASP A 130 1.90 -9.16 10.37
N LEU A 131 1.11 -8.11 10.64
CA LEU A 131 -0.24 -7.93 10.12
C LEU A 131 -0.33 -6.55 9.44
N GLY A 132 -0.79 -6.53 8.19
CA GLY A 132 -0.99 -5.29 7.44
C GLY A 132 -2.03 -5.38 6.33
N GLY A 133 -1.99 -4.40 5.44
CA GLY A 133 -2.90 -4.24 4.31
C GLY A 133 -4.06 -3.29 4.60
N ASN A 134 -5.27 -3.66 4.15
CA ASN A 134 -6.48 -2.84 4.19
C ASN A 134 -6.97 -2.46 5.60
N ILE A 135 -6.36 -2.99 6.66
CA ILE A 135 -6.61 -2.60 8.05
C ILE A 135 -5.92 -1.29 8.46
N THR A 136 -5.66 -0.39 7.49
CA THR A 136 -4.94 0.90 7.67
C THR A 136 -3.49 0.79 8.12
N VAL A 137 -2.87 -0.39 7.97
CA VAL A 137 -1.46 -0.63 8.28
C VAL A 137 -0.75 -1.04 7.00
N SER A 138 -0.02 -0.12 6.39
CA SER A 138 0.77 -0.44 5.19
C SER A 138 1.81 -1.52 5.51
N PRO A 139 1.96 -2.56 4.68
CA PRO A 139 2.95 -3.59 4.93
C PRO A 139 4.40 -3.11 4.79
N LEU A 140 4.62 -1.94 4.18
CA LEU A 140 5.94 -1.30 4.15
C LEU A 140 6.42 -0.85 5.54
N THR A 141 5.51 -0.68 6.52
CA THR A 141 5.87 -0.25 7.89
C THR A 141 6.65 -1.29 8.68
N PHE A 142 6.56 -2.57 8.30
CA PHE A 142 7.23 -3.67 9.00
C PHE A 142 8.17 -4.47 8.09
N PHE A 143 8.36 -4.03 6.85
CA PHE A 143 9.36 -4.62 5.96
C PHE A 143 10.76 -4.34 6.52
N SER A 144 11.61 -5.37 6.54
CA SER A 144 13.04 -5.26 6.83
C SER A 144 13.73 -6.47 6.23
N ASP A 145 14.97 -6.27 5.76
CA ASP A 145 15.78 -7.36 5.21
C ASP A 145 16.09 -8.44 6.27
N GLU A 146 16.22 -8.06 7.54
CA GLU A 146 16.45 -8.99 8.65
C GLU A 146 15.31 -9.99 8.82
N LYS A 147 14.06 -9.53 8.75
CA LYS A 147 12.88 -10.43 8.80
C LYS A 147 12.71 -11.21 7.50
N ASN A 148 13.32 -10.78 6.39
CA ASN A 148 13.14 -11.33 5.06
C ASN A 148 13.89 -12.66 4.88
N GLY A 149 13.42 -13.70 5.58
CA GLY A 149 14.07 -15.01 5.64
C GLY A 149 13.72 -15.79 6.90
N SER A 150 13.06 -15.17 7.89
CA SER A 150 12.70 -15.82 9.16
C SER A 150 11.65 -16.93 9.02
N GLY A 151 10.97 -17.03 7.87
CA GLY A 151 9.83 -17.93 7.68
C GLY A 151 8.56 -17.51 8.44
N ALA A 152 8.62 -16.44 9.26
CA ALA A 152 7.46 -15.97 10.00
C ALA A 152 6.40 -15.40 9.04
N PRO A 153 5.12 -15.76 9.17
CA PRO A 153 4.10 -15.37 8.21
C PRO A 153 3.78 -13.87 8.26
N VAL A 154 3.37 -13.33 7.11
CA VAL A 154 2.79 -12.00 6.97
C VAL A 154 1.31 -12.18 6.68
N ILE A 155 0.46 -11.67 7.55
CA ILE A 155 -0.99 -11.71 7.39
C ILE A 155 -1.41 -10.42 6.70
N LEU A 156 -2.03 -10.52 5.53
CA LEU A 156 -2.51 -9.37 4.76
C LEU A 156 -4.03 -9.38 4.68
N GLU A 157 -4.65 -8.31 5.16
CA GLU A 157 -6.01 -7.97 4.77
C GLU A 157 -5.97 -7.28 3.41
N LEU A 158 -6.72 -7.78 2.42
CA LEU A 158 -6.73 -7.20 1.08
C LEU A 158 -8.16 -6.78 0.70
N SER A 159 -8.32 -5.54 0.25
CA SER A 159 -9.56 -5.09 -0.39
C SER A 159 -9.64 -5.58 -1.84
N SER A 160 -10.84 -5.55 -2.42
CA SER A 160 -11.03 -5.82 -3.84
C SER A 160 -10.25 -4.84 -4.73
N TRP A 161 -10.09 -3.59 -4.29
CA TRP A 161 -9.34 -2.57 -5.03
C TRP A 161 -7.84 -2.89 -5.06
N GLN A 162 -7.26 -3.27 -3.92
CA GLN A 162 -5.85 -3.70 -3.86
C GLN A 162 -5.62 -4.98 -4.67
N LEU A 163 -6.56 -5.93 -4.64
CA LEU A 163 -6.49 -7.14 -5.47
C LEU A 163 -6.57 -6.82 -6.96
N ALA A 164 -7.44 -5.89 -7.37
CA ALA A 164 -7.55 -5.46 -8.75
C ALA A 164 -6.27 -4.79 -9.25
N ASP A 165 -5.60 -3.98 -8.41
CA ASP A 165 -4.33 -3.32 -8.75
C ASP A 165 -3.18 -4.31 -9.00
N ILE A 166 -3.23 -5.51 -8.42
CA ILE A 166 -2.19 -6.55 -8.58
C ILE A 166 -2.62 -7.72 -9.49
N ALA A 167 -3.84 -7.68 -10.02
CA ALA A 167 -4.38 -8.73 -10.87
C ALA A 167 -3.53 -8.90 -12.14
N GLY A 168 -3.21 -10.14 -12.50
CA GLY A 168 -2.41 -10.45 -13.70
C GLY A 168 -0.91 -10.18 -13.59
N ARG A 169 -0.42 -9.66 -12.44
CA ARG A 169 0.99 -9.29 -12.26
C ARG A 169 1.86 -10.36 -11.62
N ASN A 170 1.27 -11.52 -11.27
CA ASN A 170 1.94 -12.64 -10.61
C ASN A 170 2.73 -12.25 -9.33
N LEU A 171 2.23 -11.26 -8.57
CA LEU A 171 2.87 -10.76 -7.34
C LEU A 171 2.38 -11.47 -6.07
N LEU A 172 1.11 -11.87 -6.05
CA LEU A 172 0.49 -12.47 -4.87
C LEU A 172 0.49 -14.00 -5.00
N ASN A 173 1.37 -14.65 -4.26
CA ASN A 173 1.44 -16.11 -4.13
C ASN A 173 1.30 -16.51 -2.65
N PRO A 174 0.07 -16.54 -2.10
CA PRO A 174 -0.14 -16.75 -0.68
C PRO A 174 0.05 -18.22 -0.32
N ALA A 175 0.69 -18.47 0.83
CA ALA A 175 0.77 -19.81 1.43
C ALA A 175 -0.62 -20.31 1.87
N ALA A 176 -1.51 -19.39 2.23
CA ALA A 176 -2.93 -19.65 2.46
C ALA A 176 -3.77 -18.42 2.09
N ALA A 177 -4.95 -18.63 1.52
CA ALA A 177 -5.88 -17.57 1.19
C ALA A 177 -7.29 -17.88 1.71
N ALA A 178 -8.01 -16.85 2.14
CA ALA A 178 -9.41 -16.94 2.54
C ALA A 178 -10.24 -15.80 1.96
N ILE A 179 -11.44 -16.14 1.48
CA ILE A 179 -12.49 -15.18 1.16
C ILE A 179 -13.58 -15.36 2.22
N THR A 180 -13.79 -14.37 3.07
CA THR A 180 -14.72 -14.49 4.22
C THR A 180 -16.17 -14.64 3.78
N ASN A 181 -16.60 -13.81 2.82
CA ASN A 181 -17.90 -13.83 2.16
C ASN A 181 -17.86 -12.92 0.94
N ILE A 182 -18.81 -13.11 0.03
CA ILE A 182 -19.05 -12.25 -1.13
C ILE A 182 -20.51 -11.78 -1.04
N MET A 183 -20.69 -10.48 -0.92
CA MET A 183 -21.98 -9.79 -0.86
C MET A 183 -21.99 -8.63 -1.86
N HIS A 184 -23.17 -8.17 -2.27
CA HIS A 184 -23.31 -6.95 -3.06
C HIS A 184 -22.76 -5.74 -2.27
N ASP A 185 -21.60 -5.24 -2.67
CA ASP A 185 -20.86 -4.12 -2.09
C ASP A 185 -20.03 -3.43 -3.20
N HIS A 186 -19.61 -2.18 -3.03
CA HIS A 186 -18.77 -1.41 -3.99
C HIS A 186 -19.32 -1.23 -5.42
N GLN A 187 -20.63 -1.00 -5.59
CA GLN A 187 -21.28 -0.76 -6.89
C GLN A 187 -20.87 0.56 -7.58
N ASP A 188 -20.32 1.50 -6.82
CA ASP A 188 -19.70 2.72 -7.33
C ASP A 188 -18.44 2.42 -8.16
N ARG A 189 -17.82 1.25 -7.94
CA ARG A 189 -16.60 0.82 -8.61
C ARG A 189 -16.83 -0.32 -9.61
N TYR A 190 -17.64 -1.30 -9.26
CA TYR A 190 -17.91 -2.49 -10.07
C TYR A 190 -19.36 -2.45 -10.56
N GLN A 191 -19.54 -2.32 -11.88
CA GLN A 191 -20.87 -2.27 -12.50
C GLN A 191 -21.58 -3.65 -12.54
N SER A 192 -20.83 -4.73 -12.27
CA SER A 192 -21.29 -6.13 -12.22
C SER A 192 -20.49 -6.93 -11.20
#